data_AF-A0A9D4FCZ3-F1
#
_entry.id   AF-A0A9D4FCZ3-F1
#
_cell.length_a   1.000
_cell.length_b   1.000
_cell.length_c   1.000
_cell.angle_alpha   90.00
_cell.angle_beta   90.00
_cell.angle_gamma   90.00
#
_symmetry.space_group_name_H-M   'P 1'
#
loop_
_entity.id
_entity.type
_entity.pdbx_description
1 polymer ?
#
loop_
_entity_poly.entity_id
_entity_poly.type
_entity_poly.pdbx_seq_one_letter_code
_entity_poly.pdbx_strand_id
1 'polypeptide(L)'
;MEGDDLICNFKKCRKRLTDIAYVTACSHVFCDEDGTREFNRAKNCPACKTNLDKKFEIVRNNLQPSEQYKSMILAGLKPDMINEIASRALAFWMYQSHQEKTYHEFQSNKERERASQLEQYYEQLVSRTNSELTSLKSQIENTKKENGETKKKYSEVSDKLMEKNRQHQKLQSMYDSLRRKYISISSFETVGVQKTPNCAFNVPNMASGDMRGASHVQGTMQRGRASSFLESFISPPQGFQFNPQQAMLDQPANRVHDEFSVGLGTPRR
;
A
#
# COMPACT_ATOMS: atom_id res chain seq x y z
N MET A 1 -25.32 -26.25 -14.56
CA MET A 1 -23.95 -26.38 -15.10
C MET A 1 -23.75 -25.20 -16.04
N GLU A 2 -23.45 -24.04 -15.49
CA GLU A 2 -23.02 -22.87 -16.26
C GLU A 2 -21.49 -22.91 -16.25
N GLY A 3 -20.81 -23.00 -17.40
CA GLY A 3 -19.34 -23.01 -17.33
C GLY A 3 -18.54 -23.18 -18.62
N ASP A 4 -19.02 -23.93 -19.62
CA ASP A 4 -18.16 -24.31 -20.76
C ASP A 4 -18.44 -23.47 -22.01
N ASP A 5 -18.49 -22.15 -21.86
CA ASP A 5 -18.60 -21.26 -23.01
C ASP A 5 -17.21 -20.92 -23.54
N LEU A 6 -17.03 -20.99 -24.87
CA LEU A 6 -15.79 -20.57 -25.51
C LEU A 6 -15.56 -19.07 -25.27
N ILE A 7 -14.31 -18.68 -25.05
CA ILE A 7 -13.91 -17.29 -24.88
C ILE A 7 -13.02 -16.86 -26.05
N CYS A 8 -13.21 -15.63 -26.55
CA CYS A 8 -12.35 -15.07 -27.59
C CYS A 8 -10.86 -15.10 -27.16
N ASN A 9 -9.99 -15.70 -27.98
CA ASN A 9 -8.55 -15.79 -27.72
C ASN A 9 -7.78 -14.54 -28.18
N PHE A 10 -8.45 -13.48 -28.63
CA PHE A 10 -7.77 -12.21 -28.88
C PHE A 10 -7.31 -11.62 -27.54
N LYS A 11 -6.02 -11.28 -27.38
CA LYS A 11 -5.41 -10.96 -26.06
C LYS A 11 -6.12 -9.88 -25.25
N LYS A 12 -6.80 -8.94 -25.90
CA LYS A 12 -7.54 -7.84 -25.26
C LYS A 12 -9.04 -8.08 -25.19
N CYS A 13 -9.51 -9.19 -25.74
CA CYS A 13 -10.90 -9.61 -25.74
C CYS A 13 -11.09 -10.75 -24.74
N ARG A 14 -12.23 -10.75 -24.06
CA ARG A 14 -12.67 -11.81 -23.14
C ARG A 14 -14.16 -12.09 -23.31
N LYS A 15 -14.68 -11.79 -24.50
CA LYS A 15 -16.10 -11.96 -24.83
C LYS A 15 -16.41 -13.46 -24.90
N ARG A 16 -17.51 -13.86 -24.27
CA ARG A 16 -18.07 -15.21 -24.37
C ARG A 16 -18.67 -15.38 -25.76
N LEU A 17 -18.41 -16.51 -26.40
CA LEU A 17 -18.81 -16.80 -27.76
C LEU A 17 -20.07 -17.67 -27.73
N THR A 18 -21.18 -17.14 -28.24
CA THR A 18 -22.48 -17.83 -28.20
C THR A 18 -22.94 -18.28 -29.57
N ASP A 19 -22.75 -17.44 -30.58
CA ASP A 19 -23.37 -17.65 -31.90
C ASP A 19 -22.27 -17.87 -32.94
N ILE A 20 -21.71 -16.80 -33.49
CA ILE A 20 -20.74 -16.89 -34.57
C ILE A 20 -19.32 -16.71 -34.03
N ALA A 21 -18.43 -17.61 -34.43
CA ALA A 21 -17.03 -17.53 -34.09
C ALA A 21 -16.13 -17.92 -35.27
N TYR A 22 -14.95 -17.32 -35.32
CA TYR A 22 -13.87 -17.75 -36.20
C TYR A 22 -13.02 -18.79 -35.47
N VAL A 23 -12.88 -19.97 -36.06
CA VAL A 23 -12.02 -21.05 -35.56
C VAL A 23 -10.86 -21.24 -36.52
N THR A 24 -9.66 -21.42 -35.99
CA THR A 24 -8.44 -21.62 -36.78
C THR A 24 -7.89 -23.03 -36.66
N ALA A 25 -7.09 -23.46 -37.63
CA ALA A 25 -6.39 -24.75 -37.60
C ALA A 25 -5.37 -24.87 -36.45
N CYS A 26 -4.89 -23.76 -35.90
CA CYS A 26 -4.07 -23.75 -34.69
C CYS A 26 -4.90 -23.76 -33.40
N SER A 27 -6.16 -24.22 -33.46
CA SER A 27 -7.09 -24.38 -32.34
C SER A 27 -7.39 -23.09 -31.58
N HIS A 28 -7.30 -21.92 -32.21
CA HIS A 28 -7.73 -20.65 -31.60
C HIS A 28 -9.12 -20.25 -32.10
N VAL A 29 -9.88 -19.59 -31.25
CA VAL A 29 -11.23 -19.13 -31.51
C VAL A 29 -11.39 -17.63 -31.23
N PHE A 30 -12.12 -16.92 -32.08
CA PHE A 30 -12.33 -15.48 -32.00
C PHE A 30 -13.79 -15.13 -32.19
N CYS A 31 -14.26 -14.04 -31.57
CA CYS A 31 -15.59 -13.52 -31.84
C CYS A 31 -15.70 -13.00 -33.28
N ASP A 32 -16.93 -12.83 -33.76
CA ASP A 32 -17.18 -12.38 -35.12
C ASP A 32 -16.51 -11.03 -35.42
N GLU A 33 -16.51 -10.10 -34.45
CA GLU A 33 -15.93 -8.77 -34.63
C GLU A 33 -14.40 -8.81 -34.75
N ASP A 34 -13.72 -9.53 -33.85
CA ASP A 34 -12.26 -9.64 -33.87
C ASP A 34 -11.79 -10.49 -35.05
N GLY A 35 -12.45 -11.61 -35.32
CA GLY A 35 -12.13 -12.46 -36.45
C GLY A 35 -12.26 -11.73 -37.78
N THR A 36 -13.37 -11.03 -38.00
CA THR A 36 -13.58 -10.22 -39.22
C THR A 36 -12.49 -9.15 -39.35
N ARG A 37 -12.20 -8.41 -38.28
CA ARG A 37 -11.20 -7.33 -38.32
C ARG A 37 -9.79 -7.84 -38.63
N GLU A 38 -9.34 -8.88 -37.94
CA GLU A 38 -7.96 -9.34 -38.04
C GLU A 38 -7.72 -10.16 -39.32
N PHE A 39 -8.63 -11.09 -39.67
CA PHE A 39 -8.43 -11.97 -40.83
C PHE A 39 -8.69 -11.28 -42.17
N ASN A 40 -9.41 -10.16 -42.20
CA ASN A 40 -9.50 -9.30 -43.41
C ASN A 40 -8.19 -8.56 -43.68
N ARG A 41 -7.37 -8.32 -42.65
CA ARG A 41 -6.09 -7.61 -42.80
C ARG A 41 -4.94 -8.55 -43.16
N ALA A 42 -4.86 -9.69 -42.47
CA ALA A 42 -3.80 -10.68 -42.68
C ALA A 42 -4.27 -12.07 -42.29
N LYS A 43 -3.77 -13.10 -42.98
CA LYS A 43 -4.06 -14.50 -42.68
C LYS A 43 -3.15 -15.07 -41.58
N ASN A 44 -2.90 -14.30 -40.54
CA ASN A 44 -2.08 -14.72 -39.41
C ASN A 44 -2.95 -14.83 -38.16
N CYS A 45 -2.80 -15.91 -37.40
CA CYS A 45 -3.53 -16.07 -36.14
C CYS A 45 -3.20 -14.91 -35.18
N PRO A 46 -4.21 -14.15 -34.69
CA PRO A 46 -3.96 -13.05 -33.77
C PRO A 46 -3.33 -13.46 -32.44
N ALA A 47 -3.59 -14.69 -31.98
CA ALA A 47 -3.12 -15.24 -30.71
C ALA A 47 -1.67 -15.76 -30.80
N CYS A 48 -1.40 -16.74 -31.68
CA CYS A 48 -0.11 -17.43 -31.78
C CYS A 48 0.74 -17.06 -33.00
N LYS A 49 0.27 -16.14 -33.86
CA LYS A 49 0.98 -15.63 -35.06
C LYS A 49 1.27 -16.64 -36.17
N THR A 50 0.80 -17.88 -36.06
CA THR A 50 0.85 -18.89 -37.13
C THR A 50 0.23 -18.34 -38.41
N ASN A 51 0.91 -18.54 -39.54
CA ASN A 51 0.39 -18.20 -40.86
C ASN A 51 -0.64 -19.25 -41.31
N LEU A 52 -1.82 -18.80 -41.77
CA LEU A 52 -3.01 -19.59 -42.08
C LEU A 52 -3.41 -19.42 -43.56
N ASP A 53 -2.47 -19.71 -44.46
CA ASP A 53 -2.64 -19.48 -45.90
C ASP A 53 -3.36 -20.62 -46.63
N LYS A 54 -3.51 -21.79 -46.01
CA LYS A 54 -4.12 -22.96 -46.67
C LYS A 54 -5.65 -22.90 -46.59
N LYS A 55 -6.27 -23.68 -47.48
CA LYS A 55 -7.73 -23.84 -47.50
C LYS A 55 -8.21 -24.45 -46.17
N PHE A 56 -9.32 -23.92 -45.65
CA PHE A 56 -9.96 -24.37 -44.41
C PHE A 56 -9.16 -24.13 -43.11
N GLU A 57 -8.06 -23.36 -43.13
CA GLU A 57 -7.32 -23.02 -41.90
C GLU A 57 -7.98 -21.93 -41.06
N ILE A 58 -8.94 -21.19 -41.63
CA ILE A 58 -9.80 -20.23 -40.96
C ILE A 58 -11.23 -20.55 -41.36
N VAL A 59 -12.09 -20.82 -40.38
CA VAL A 59 -13.49 -21.17 -40.60
C VAL A 59 -14.36 -20.26 -39.73
N ARG A 60 -15.29 -19.55 -40.36
CA ARG A 60 -16.36 -18.85 -39.65
C ARG A 60 -17.49 -19.86 -39.42
N ASN A 61 -17.73 -20.21 -38.16
CA ASN A 61 -18.66 -21.26 -37.77
C ASN A 61 -19.78 -20.71 -36.88
N ASN A 62 -20.95 -21.34 -36.96
CA ASN A 62 -22.04 -21.14 -36.00
C ASN A 62 -21.89 -22.17 -34.87
N LEU A 63 -21.71 -21.70 -33.64
CA LEU A 63 -21.58 -22.48 -32.42
C LEU A 63 -22.92 -23.10 -31.98
N GLN A 64 -24.05 -22.58 -32.46
CA GLN A 64 -25.39 -23.11 -32.23
C GLN A 64 -26.07 -23.49 -33.56
N PRO A 65 -25.62 -24.57 -34.22
CA PRO A 65 -26.27 -25.04 -35.44
C PRO A 65 -27.66 -25.63 -35.15
N SER A 66 -28.54 -25.62 -36.15
CA SER A 66 -29.87 -26.23 -36.04
C SER A 66 -29.79 -27.76 -35.91
N GLU A 67 -30.80 -28.37 -35.29
CA GLU A 67 -30.86 -29.83 -35.13
C GLU A 67 -30.78 -30.58 -36.47
N GLN A 68 -31.43 -30.05 -37.51
CA GLN A 68 -31.37 -30.59 -38.87
C GLN A 68 -29.94 -30.61 -39.40
N TYR A 69 -29.16 -29.54 -39.18
CA TYR A 69 -27.76 -29.50 -39.60
C TYR A 69 -26.90 -30.52 -38.85
N LYS A 70 -27.11 -30.65 -37.53
CA LYS A 70 -26.41 -31.64 -36.70
C LYS A 70 -26.64 -33.08 -37.21
N SER A 71 -27.87 -33.42 -37.61
CA SER A 71 -28.19 -34.74 -38.16
C SER A 71 -27.59 -34.97 -39.55
N MET A 72 -27.44 -33.93 -40.36
CA MET A 72 -27.03 -34.06 -41.76
C MET A 72 -25.51 -34.00 -41.97
N ILE A 73 -24.77 -33.24 -41.16
CA ILE A 73 -23.36 -32.95 -41.44
C ILE A 73 -22.44 -34.19 -41.45
N LEU A 74 -22.81 -35.25 -40.70
CA LEU A 74 -22.05 -36.51 -40.64
C LEU A 74 -22.75 -37.67 -41.39
N ALA A 75 -23.92 -37.44 -41.99
CA ALA A 75 -24.67 -38.47 -42.68
C ALA A 75 -23.91 -39.00 -43.91
N GLY A 76 -23.82 -40.33 -44.05
CA GLY A 76 -23.11 -41.00 -45.15
C GLY A 76 -21.62 -41.23 -44.91
N LEU A 77 -21.06 -40.80 -43.77
CA LEU A 77 -19.68 -41.11 -43.38
C LEU A 77 -19.58 -42.49 -42.71
N LYS A 78 -18.41 -43.13 -42.87
CA LYS A 78 -18.10 -44.38 -42.16
C LYS A 78 -17.91 -44.11 -40.65
N PRO A 79 -18.22 -45.09 -39.77
CA PRO A 79 -18.02 -44.93 -38.32
C PRO A 79 -16.61 -44.46 -37.92
N ASP A 80 -15.57 -44.97 -38.57
CA ASP A 80 -14.18 -44.59 -38.28
C ASP A 80 -13.93 -43.09 -38.52
N MET A 81 -14.43 -42.56 -39.64
CA MET A 81 -14.33 -41.14 -39.97
C MET A 81 -15.11 -40.26 -38.98
N ILE A 82 -16.29 -40.72 -38.55
CA ILE A 82 -17.10 -40.00 -37.55
C ILE A 82 -16.34 -39.90 -36.23
N ASN A 83 -15.74 -41.01 -35.78
CA ASN A 83 -14.94 -41.03 -34.56
C ASN A 83 -13.69 -40.15 -34.67
N GLU A 84 -13.02 -40.13 -35.82
CA GLU A 84 -11.88 -39.24 -36.06
C GLU A 84 -12.29 -37.76 -35.94
N ILE A 85 -13.40 -37.36 -36.58
CA ILE A 85 -13.93 -35.99 -36.51
C ILE A 85 -14.30 -35.62 -35.07
N ALA A 86 -15.02 -36.50 -34.37
CA ALA A 86 -15.42 -36.28 -32.98
C ALA A 86 -14.20 -36.15 -32.06
N SER A 87 -13.19 -37.01 -32.24
CA SER A 87 -11.94 -36.97 -31.45
C SER A 87 -11.21 -35.64 -31.64
N ARG A 88 -11.14 -35.12 -32.87
CA ARG A 88 -10.54 -33.81 -33.15
C ARG A 88 -11.34 -32.65 -32.54
N ALA A 89 -12.67 -32.72 -32.59
CA ALA A 89 -13.53 -31.71 -31.97
C ALA A 89 -13.38 -31.70 -30.44
N LEU A 90 -13.28 -32.87 -29.81
CA LEU A 90 -13.01 -32.98 -28.37
C LEU A 90 -11.62 -32.46 -28.01
N ALA A 91 -10.60 -32.77 -28.81
CA ALA A 91 -9.25 -32.23 -28.60
C ALA A 91 -9.21 -30.69 -28.64
N PHE A 92 -9.97 -30.08 -29.56
CA PHE A 92 -10.15 -28.63 -29.59
C PHE A 92 -10.76 -28.10 -28.29
N TRP A 93 -11.84 -28.70 -27.80
CA TRP A 93 -12.46 -28.28 -26.53
C TRP A 93 -11.55 -28.48 -25.32
N MET A 94 -10.84 -29.61 -25.24
CA MET A 94 -9.86 -29.84 -24.18
C MET A 94 -8.77 -28.77 -24.19
N TYR A 95 -8.28 -28.39 -25.38
CA TYR A 95 -7.32 -27.30 -25.51
C TYR A 95 -7.90 -25.97 -25.00
N GLN A 96 -9.12 -25.61 -25.40
CA GLN A 96 -9.77 -24.38 -24.95
C GLN A 96 -9.99 -24.36 -23.43
N SER A 97 -10.51 -25.44 -22.85
CA SER A 97 -10.69 -25.55 -21.39
C SER A 97 -9.36 -25.48 -20.63
N HIS A 98 -8.29 -26.11 -21.16
CA HIS A 98 -6.97 -26.05 -20.55
C HIS A 98 -6.36 -24.64 -20.60
N GLN A 99 -6.50 -23.95 -21.74
CA GLN A 99 -6.05 -22.58 -21.91
C GLN A 99 -6.76 -21.63 -20.93
N GLU A 100 -8.08 -21.75 -20.78
CA GLU A 100 -8.85 -20.95 -19.84
C GLU A 100 -8.48 -21.24 -18.38
N LYS A 101 -8.30 -22.52 -18.02
CA LYS A 101 -7.83 -22.90 -16.69
C LYS A 101 -6.46 -22.28 -16.38
N THR A 102 -5.51 -22.40 -17.30
CA THR A 102 -4.16 -21.84 -17.15
C THR A 102 -4.19 -20.32 -17.02
N TYR A 103 -5.06 -19.65 -17.76
CA TYR A 103 -5.28 -18.21 -17.63
C TYR A 103 -5.79 -17.84 -16.22
N HIS A 104 -6.81 -18.54 -15.72
CA HIS A 104 -7.35 -18.30 -14.38
C HIS A 104 -6.33 -18.57 -13.28
N GLU A 105 -5.50 -19.61 -13.43
CA GLU A 105 -4.39 -19.90 -12.51
C GLU A 105 -3.35 -18.78 -12.50
N PHE A 106 -2.93 -18.28 -13.68
CA PHE A 106 -2.02 -17.15 -13.78
C PHE A 106 -2.58 -15.90 -13.11
N GLN A 107 -3.85 -15.57 -13.38
CA GLN A 107 -4.50 -14.40 -12.78
C GLN A 107 -4.60 -14.55 -11.26
N SER A 108 -4.95 -15.73 -10.76
CA SER A 108 -5.00 -16.01 -9.31
C SER A 108 -3.63 -15.87 -8.66
N ASN A 109 -2.57 -16.41 -9.26
CA ASN A 109 -1.21 -16.31 -8.75
C ASN A 109 -0.73 -14.84 -8.71
N LYS A 110 -1.03 -14.07 -9.75
CA LYS A 110 -0.70 -12.65 -9.82
C LYS A 110 -1.36 -11.84 -8.71
N GLU A 111 -2.65 -12.05 -8.46
CA GLU A 111 -3.34 -11.35 -7.36
C GLU A 111 -2.84 -11.83 -5.99
N ARG A 112 -2.50 -13.12 -5.85
CA ARG A 112 -1.89 -13.66 -4.62
C ARG A 112 -0.53 -13.02 -4.33
N GLU A 113 0.32 -12.85 -5.35
CA GLU A 113 1.61 -12.19 -5.20
C GLU A 113 1.46 -10.74 -4.75
N ARG A 114 0.53 -9.99 -5.35
CA ARG A 114 0.21 -8.61 -4.94
C ARG A 114 -0.29 -8.55 -3.50
N ALA A 115 -1.17 -9.47 -3.10
CA ALA A 115 -1.66 -9.55 -1.73
C ALA A 115 -0.51 -9.81 -0.75
N SER A 116 0.40 -10.74 -1.08
CA SER A 116 1.58 -11.05 -0.25
C SER A 116 2.54 -9.85 -0.13
N GLN A 117 2.79 -9.12 -1.22
CA GLN A 117 3.60 -7.90 -1.19
C GLN A 117 2.98 -6.83 -0.29
N LEU A 118 1.65 -6.68 -0.36
CA LEU A 118 0.93 -5.71 0.46
C LEU A 118 0.93 -6.10 1.94
N GLU A 119 0.77 -7.39 2.24
CA GLU A 119 0.87 -7.93 3.60
C GLU A 119 2.24 -7.64 4.20
N GLN A 120 3.33 -7.96 3.49
CA GLN A 120 4.70 -7.67 3.93
C GLN A 120 4.93 -6.17 4.16
N TYR A 121 4.38 -5.30 3.30
CA TYR A 121 4.46 -3.86 3.48
C TYR A 121 3.79 -3.41 4.79
N TYR A 122 2.59 -3.92 5.08
CA TYR A 122 1.88 -3.58 6.31
C TYR A 122 2.57 -4.14 7.56
N GLU A 123 3.12 -5.35 7.51
CA GLU A 123 3.92 -5.91 8.61
C GLU A 123 5.13 -5.03 8.93
N GLN A 124 5.85 -4.57 7.90
CA GLN A 124 6.98 -3.64 8.07
C GLN A 124 6.54 -2.31 8.67
N LEU A 125 5.41 -1.75 8.20
CA LEU A 125 4.87 -0.49 8.71
C LEU A 125 4.46 -0.61 10.18
N VAL A 126 3.78 -1.71 10.55
CA VAL A 126 3.39 -1.99 11.94
C VAL A 126 4.63 -2.15 12.83
N SER A 127 5.64 -2.89 12.37
CA SER A 127 6.90 -3.06 13.10
C SER A 127 7.63 -1.73 13.34
N ARG A 128 7.74 -0.89 12.30
CA ARG A 128 8.37 0.43 12.37
C ARG A 128 7.61 1.35 13.34
N THR A 129 6.30 1.45 13.19
CA THR A 129 5.47 2.32 14.04
C THR A 129 5.50 1.87 15.51
N ASN A 130 5.50 0.56 15.78
CA ASN A 130 5.66 0.03 17.14
C ASN A 130 7.04 0.37 17.74
N SER A 131 8.10 0.34 16.94
CA SER A 131 9.46 0.71 17.36
C SER A 131 9.54 2.21 17.68
N GLU A 132 8.97 3.07 16.82
CA GLU A 132 8.88 4.51 17.05
C GLU A 132 8.06 4.83 18.31
N LEU A 133 6.91 4.18 18.48
CA LEU A 133 6.05 4.32 19.66
C LEU A 133 6.78 3.93 20.94
N THR A 134 7.54 2.83 20.93
CA THR A 134 8.33 2.38 22.07
C THR A 134 9.45 3.38 22.42
N SER A 135 10.14 3.90 21.41
CA SER A 135 11.16 4.95 21.58
C SER A 135 10.58 6.22 22.20
N LEU A 136 9.44 6.71 21.69
CA LEU A 136 8.78 7.90 22.22
C LEU A 136 8.30 7.70 23.66
N LYS A 137 7.74 6.53 23.98
CA LYS A 137 7.38 6.18 25.38
C LYS A 137 8.58 6.24 26.32
N SER A 138 9.73 5.70 25.89
CA SER A 138 10.97 5.74 26.67
C SER A 138 11.46 7.18 26.88
N GLN A 139 11.44 8.01 25.83
CA GLN A 139 11.81 9.43 25.94
C GLN A 139 10.90 10.19 26.91
N ILE A 140 9.58 9.96 26.85
CA ILE A 140 8.61 10.57 27.76
C ILE A 140 8.93 10.21 29.21
N GLU A 141 9.21 8.93 29.49
CA GLU A 141 9.51 8.48 30.85
C GLU A 141 10.84 9.08 31.36
N ASN A 142 11.87 9.14 30.51
CA ASN A 142 13.15 9.77 30.86
C ASN A 142 12.98 11.28 31.16
N THR A 143 12.32 12.04 30.29
CA THR A 143 12.06 13.46 30.51
C THR A 143 11.20 13.70 31.74
N LYS A 144 10.23 12.82 32.02
CA LYS A 144 9.40 12.90 33.24
C LYS A 144 10.25 12.71 34.50
N LYS A 145 11.20 11.77 34.48
CA LYS A 145 12.17 11.56 35.57
C LYS A 145 13.07 12.78 35.76
N GLU A 146 13.70 13.28 34.70
CA GLU A 146 14.57 14.46 34.72
C GLU A 146 13.83 15.71 35.24
N ASN A 147 12.57 15.91 34.82
CA ASN A 147 11.73 16.99 35.32
C ASN A 147 11.45 16.84 36.82
N GLY A 148 11.18 15.62 37.30
CA GLY A 148 11.02 15.34 38.73
C GLY A 148 12.26 15.68 39.55
N GLU A 149 13.44 15.27 39.05
CA GLU A 149 14.73 15.58 39.67
C GLU A 149 15.02 17.09 39.67
N THR A 150 14.73 17.78 38.57
CA THR A 150 14.91 19.23 38.44
C THR A 150 13.98 19.99 39.39
N LYS A 151 12.72 19.58 39.51
CA LYS A 151 11.76 20.15 40.49
C LYS A 151 12.26 19.97 41.93
N LYS A 152 12.80 18.80 42.26
CA LYS A 152 13.37 18.54 43.60
C LYS A 152 14.55 19.48 43.88
N LYS A 153 15.51 19.58 42.95
CA LYS A 153 16.66 20.50 43.07
C LYS A 153 16.21 21.96 43.20
N TYR A 154 15.20 22.38 42.42
CA TYR A 154 14.65 23.72 42.51
C TYR A 154 14.06 24.01 43.90
N SER A 155 13.29 23.08 44.46
CA SER A 155 12.75 23.20 45.83
C SER A 155 13.88 23.36 46.85
N GLU A 156 14.90 22.50 46.81
CA GLU A 156 16.04 22.56 47.74
C GLU A 156 16.80 23.89 47.66
N VAL A 157 16.97 24.45 46.47
CA VAL A 157 17.61 25.77 46.27
C VAL A 157 16.70 26.90 46.76
N SER A 158 15.40 26.82 46.49
CA SER A 158 14.40 27.79 46.97
C SER A 158 14.38 27.86 48.50
N ASP A 159 14.39 26.71 49.17
CA ASP A 159 14.41 26.61 50.64
C ASP A 159 15.68 27.24 51.22
N LYS A 160 16.85 26.94 50.63
CA LYS A 160 18.13 27.56 51.03
C LYS A 160 18.11 29.08 50.82
N LEU A 161 17.53 29.56 49.73
CA LEU A 161 17.41 30.98 49.45
C LEU A 161 16.51 31.66 50.48
N MET A 162 15.36 31.07 50.83
CA MET A 162 14.46 31.58 51.86
C MET A 162 15.16 31.68 53.22
N GLU A 163 15.90 30.65 53.63
CA GLU A 163 16.66 30.67 54.87
C GLU A 163 17.76 31.74 54.85
N LYS A 164 18.50 31.87 53.74
CA LYS A 164 19.50 32.94 53.58
C LYS A 164 18.89 34.33 53.62
N ASN A 165 17.72 34.53 53.02
CA ASN A 165 17.01 35.80 53.04
C ASN A 165 16.56 36.16 54.47
N ARG A 166 16.07 35.17 55.24
CA ARG A 166 15.74 35.32 56.66
C ARG A 166 16.96 35.71 57.51
N GLN A 167 18.11 35.05 57.28
CA GLN A 167 19.37 35.39 57.95
C GLN A 167 19.85 36.80 57.59
N HIS A 168 19.77 37.17 56.31
CA HIS A 168 20.14 38.50 55.82
C HIS A 168 19.26 39.58 56.47
N GLN A 169 17.94 39.41 56.51
CA GLN A 169 17.04 40.34 57.19
C GLN A 169 17.39 40.50 58.67
N LYS A 170 17.72 39.41 59.37
CA LYS A 170 18.15 39.48 60.79
C LYS A 170 19.45 40.27 60.96
N LEU A 171 20.45 40.01 60.11
CA LEU A 171 21.72 40.74 60.08
C LEU A 171 21.51 42.23 59.77
N GLN A 172 20.69 42.54 58.77
CA GLN A 172 20.34 43.91 58.39
C GLN A 172 19.68 44.65 59.55
N SER A 173 18.71 44.02 60.22
CA SER A 173 18.04 44.57 61.41
C SER A 173 19.03 44.92 62.53
N MET A 174 20.00 44.05 62.78
CA MET A 174 21.05 44.27 63.78
C MET A 174 22.01 45.39 63.35
N TYR A 175 22.43 45.40 62.08
CA TYR A 175 23.29 46.44 61.52
C TYR A 175 22.64 47.82 61.61
N ASP A 176 21.39 47.96 61.18
CA ASP A 176 20.65 49.22 61.25
C ASP A 176 20.47 49.69 62.70
N SER A 177 20.33 48.75 63.64
CA SER A 177 20.28 49.06 65.07
C SER A 177 21.63 49.55 65.61
N LEU A 178 22.74 48.96 65.20
CA LEU A 178 24.10 49.44 65.53
C LEU A 178 24.38 50.81 64.91
N ARG A 179 24.05 50.98 63.62
CA ARG A 179 24.20 52.25 62.90
C ARG A 179 23.42 53.39 63.57
N ARG A 180 22.17 53.14 63.98
CA ARG A 180 21.38 54.13 64.76
C ARG A 180 22.06 54.52 66.07
N LYS A 181 22.62 53.55 66.81
CA LYS A 181 23.37 53.82 68.05
C LYS A 181 24.62 54.67 67.78
N TYR A 182 25.39 54.36 66.74
CA TYR A 182 26.59 55.12 66.40
C TYR A 182 26.28 56.54 65.92
N ILE A 183 25.26 56.72 65.08
CA ILE A 183 24.79 58.06 64.68
C ILE A 183 24.30 58.84 65.91
N SER A 184 23.60 58.20 66.86
CA SER A 184 23.18 58.86 68.11
C SER A 184 24.34 59.26 69.04
N ILE A 185 25.49 58.58 68.94
CA ILE A 185 26.73 58.88 69.68
C ILE A 185 27.54 59.99 68.97
N SER A 186 27.53 60.00 67.63
CA SER A 186 28.16 61.06 66.82
C SER A 186 27.39 62.38 66.84
N SER A 187 26.11 62.40 67.26
CA SER A 187 25.29 63.62 67.34
C SER A 187 25.42 64.42 68.64
N PHE A 188 26.41 64.11 69.51
CA PHE A 188 26.76 64.92 70.69
C PHE A 188 27.99 65.81 70.49
N GLU A 189 28.26 66.28 69.27
CA GLU A 189 28.97 67.55 69.04
C GLU A 189 28.72 68.05 67.60
N THR A 190 27.59 68.74 67.42
CA THR A 190 27.44 70.07 66.79
C THR A 190 25.99 70.30 66.34
N VAL A 191 25.40 71.37 66.87
CA VAL A 191 24.06 71.89 66.57
C VAL A 191 24.17 72.85 65.37
N GLY A 192 23.28 72.74 64.35
CA GLY A 192 23.09 73.82 63.37
C GLY A 192 22.55 73.52 61.96
N VAL A 193 21.27 73.12 61.85
CA VAL A 193 20.23 73.60 60.89
C VAL A 193 20.46 73.64 59.34
N GLN A 194 19.74 72.73 58.62
CA GLN A 194 18.95 72.80 57.35
C GLN A 194 19.59 73.34 56.02
N LYS A 195 19.40 72.76 54.80
CA LYS A 195 18.25 72.10 54.11
C LYS A 195 18.66 71.04 53.06
N THR A 196 17.69 70.15 52.76
CA THR A 196 17.45 69.12 51.69
C THR A 196 17.98 69.40 50.26
N PRO A 197 18.21 68.38 49.38
CA PRO A 197 17.18 67.45 48.89
C PRO A 197 17.50 65.95 48.74
N ASN A 198 16.39 65.20 48.75
CA ASN A 198 16.15 63.83 48.27
C ASN A 198 17.17 63.23 47.29
N CYS A 199 17.47 61.95 47.49
CA CYS A 199 17.43 60.94 46.43
C CYS A 199 16.92 59.62 47.01
N ALA A 200 15.79 59.16 46.51
CA ALA A 200 15.10 57.94 46.88
C ALA A 200 15.93 56.70 46.53
N PHE A 201 16.02 55.72 47.44
CA PHE A 201 16.32 54.34 47.08
C PHE A 201 15.04 53.53 47.27
N ASN A 202 14.28 53.42 46.19
CA ASN A 202 13.14 52.52 46.10
C ASN A 202 13.62 51.08 46.28
N VAL A 203 13.15 50.40 47.32
CA VAL A 203 12.98 48.95 47.24
C VAL A 203 11.54 48.74 46.78
N PRO A 204 11.28 48.21 45.58
CA PRO A 204 9.92 47.95 45.17
C PRO A 204 9.34 46.85 46.05
N ASN A 205 8.25 47.19 46.73
CA ASN A 205 7.28 46.21 47.17
C ASN A 205 6.69 45.54 45.91
N MET A 206 6.93 44.25 45.72
CA MET A 206 6.25 43.48 44.68
C MET A 206 5.22 42.61 45.39
N ALA A 207 4.02 43.19 45.43
CA ALA A 207 2.80 42.54 45.82
C ALA A 207 2.54 41.27 44.99
N SER A 208 1.81 40.36 45.61
CA SER A 208 0.99 39.35 44.96
C SER A 208 0.38 39.90 43.67
N GLY A 209 0.66 39.24 42.55
CA GLY A 209 0.12 39.56 41.25
C GLY A 209 0.05 38.30 40.39
N ASP A 210 -1.15 37.76 40.25
CA ASP A 210 -1.58 37.02 39.08
C ASP A 210 -1.17 37.75 37.80
N MET A 211 -0.64 37.02 36.81
CA MET A 211 -0.73 37.25 35.36
C MET A 211 0.18 36.22 34.68
N ARG A 212 -0.31 35.23 33.92
CA ARG A 212 -0.71 35.33 32.50
C ARG A 212 0.10 36.38 31.72
N GLY A 213 1.10 35.94 30.95
CA GLY A 213 1.70 36.79 29.92
C GLY A 213 3.09 36.36 29.44
N ALA A 214 3.09 35.52 28.41
CA ALA A 214 4.14 35.19 27.45
C ALA A 214 5.44 36.03 27.42
N SER A 215 6.58 35.33 27.44
CA SER A 215 7.82 35.75 26.77
C SER A 215 8.24 34.69 25.77
N HIS A 216 8.08 35.07 24.51
CA HIS A 216 8.51 34.42 23.29
C HIS A 216 10.06 34.44 23.22
N VAL A 217 10.68 33.26 23.23
CA VAL A 217 12.00 33.04 22.62
C VAL A 217 11.76 32.12 21.43
N GLN A 218 12.12 32.64 20.26
CA GLN A 218 12.01 31.99 18.96
C GLN A 218 12.90 30.75 18.92
N GLY A 219 12.33 29.60 19.27
CA GLY A 219 12.67 28.31 18.69
C GLY A 219 11.58 27.99 17.66
N THR A 220 11.96 27.87 16.40
CA THR A 220 11.09 27.64 15.24
C THR A 220 10.13 26.45 15.43
N MET A 221 8.93 26.70 15.97
CA MET A 221 7.80 25.79 15.84
C MET A 221 7.19 25.99 14.46
N GLN A 222 7.65 25.20 13.49
CA GLN A 222 6.74 24.80 12.42
C GLN A 222 5.65 23.96 13.09
N ARG A 223 4.46 24.54 13.28
CA ARG A 223 3.23 23.77 13.43
C ARG A 223 3.01 23.02 12.11
N GLY A 224 3.68 21.88 11.96
CA GLY A 224 3.24 20.86 11.02
C GLY A 224 1.83 20.47 11.44
N ARG A 225 0.88 20.57 10.51
CA ARG A 225 -0.47 20.04 10.63
C ARG A 225 -0.40 18.56 11.05
N ALA A 226 -0.48 18.29 12.35
CA ALA A 226 -0.65 16.94 12.88
C ALA A 226 -2.13 16.52 12.85
N SER A 227 -2.81 16.80 11.74
CA SER A 227 -4.12 16.20 11.41
C SER A 227 -4.30 15.95 9.91
N SER A 228 -3.25 16.08 9.08
CA SER A 228 -3.33 15.83 7.63
C SER A 228 -2.21 14.96 7.09
N PHE A 229 -1.47 14.25 7.95
CA PHE A 229 -0.41 13.30 7.54
C PHE A 229 -0.79 11.83 7.72
N LEU A 230 -1.85 11.52 8.48
CA LEU A 230 -2.38 10.15 8.56
C LEU A 230 -3.37 9.82 7.42
N GLU A 231 -3.87 10.81 6.69
CA GLU A 231 -4.79 10.59 5.55
C GLU A 231 -4.08 10.39 4.20
N SER A 232 -2.76 10.61 4.12
CA SER A 232 -2.04 10.62 2.84
C SER A 232 -1.35 9.30 2.48
N PHE A 233 -1.37 8.30 3.38
CA PHE A 233 -0.62 7.05 3.19
C PHE A 233 -1.50 5.84 2.84
N ILE A 234 -2.80 6.04 2.65
CA ILE A 234 -3.75 4.99 2.25
C ILE A 234 -3.94 5.00 0.72
N SER A 235 -2.85 5.10 -0.04
CA SER A 235 -2.92 4.93 -1.49
C SER A 235 -1.74 4.11 -1.97
N PRO A 236 -1.97 2.92 -2.54
CA PRO A 236 -0.90 2.11 -3.10
C PRO A 236 -0.29 2.86 -4.30
N PRO A 237 1.03 2.73 -4.53
CA PRO A 237 1.66 3.34 -5.69
C PRO A 237 1.04 2.74 -6.96
N GLN A 238 0.45 3.59 -7.80
CA GLN A 238 0.09 3.23 -9.16
C GLN A 238 1.37 3.10 -9.98
N GLY A 239 1.68 1.89 -10.44
CA GLY A 239 2.68 1.72 -11.50
C GLY A 239 3.61 0.54 -11.32
N PHE A 240 3.13 -0.65 -11.68
CA PHE A 240 3.96 -1.63 -12.37
C PHE A 240 3.17 -2.12 -13.59
N GLN A 241 3.38 -1.46 -14.73
CA GLN A 241 2.98 -2.00 -16.03
C GLN A 241 3.95 -3.16 -16.35
N PHE A 242 3.54 -4.38 -16.03
CA PHE A 242 4.23 -5.58 -16.46
C PHE A 242 3.72 -6.00 -17.83
N ASN A 243 4.64 -6.19 -18.78
CA ASN A 243 4.37 -6.50 -20.18
C ASN A 243 3.87 -7.96 -20.33
N PRO A 244 2.63 -8.21 -20.80
CA PRO A 244 2.03 -9.56 -20.88
C PRO A 244 2.62 -10.49 -21.96
N GLN A 245 3.71 -10.08 -22.62
CA GLN A 245 4.11 -10.71 -23.88
C GLN A 245 4.83 -12.06 -23.73
N GLN A 246 5.43 -12.37 -22.57
CA GLN A 246 6.31 -13.55 -22.47
C GLN A 246 5.59 -14.87 -22.15
N ALA A 247 4.53 -14.87 -21.35
CA ALA A 247 4.00 -16.12 -20.77
C ALA A 247 3.10 -16.95 -21.69
N MET A 248 2.65 -16.39 -22.83
CA MET A 248 1.74 -17.09 -23.76
C MET A 248 2.38 -17.44 -25.11
N LEU A 249 3.69 -17.22 -25.27
CA LEU A 249 4.41 -17.50 -26.53
C LEU A 249 5.16 -18.83 -26.52
N ASP A 250 5.34 -19.47 -25.38
CA ASP A 250 6.18 -20.68 -25.25
C ASP A 250 5.38 -21.97 -25.00
N GLN A 251 4.33 -22.21 -25.79
CA GLN A 251 3.83 -23.58 -25.96
C GLN A 251 3.84 -23.96 -27.45
N PRO A 252 4.66 -24.96 -27.84
CA PRO A 252 4.64 -25.43 -29.21
C PRO A 252 3.26 -26.01 -29.52
N ALA A 253 2.70 -25.62 -30.65
CA ALA A 253 1.57 -26.31 -31.25
C ALA A 253 2.02 -27.75 -31.55
N ASN A 254 1.78 -28.67 -30.62
CA ASN A 254 1.97 -30.09 -30.87
C ASN A 254 0.99 -30.50 -31.97
N ARG A 255 1.50 -30.63 -33.20
CA ARG A 255 0.89 -31.47 -34.22
C ARG A 255 0.91 -32.89 -33.67
N VAL A 256 -0.18 -33.31 -33.06
CA VAL A 256 -0.43 -34.72 -32.78
C VAL A 256 -0.87 -35.35 -34.11
N HIS A 257 0.12 -35.80 -34.89
CA HIS A 257 -0.08 -36.85 -35.87
C HIS A 257 0.35 -38.17 -35.22
N ASP A 258 -0.56 -39.13 -35.27
CA ASP A 258 -0.40 -40.59 -35.18
C ASP A 258 0.52 -41.17 -34.10
N GLU A 259 -0.10 -41.75 -33.07
CA GLU A 259 0.12 -43.16 -32.67
C GLU A 259 -0.83 -43.52 -31.50
N PHE A 260 -1.98 -44.12 -31.83
CA PHE A 260 -2.73 -44.93 -30.88
C PHE A 260 -3.02 -46.29 -31.54
N SER A 261 -2.01 -47.16 -31.50
CA SER A 261 -2.17 -48.58 -31.79
C SER A 261 -2.80 -49.26 -30.56
N VAL A 262 -4.10 -49.51 -30.61
CA VAL A 262 -4.79 -50.29 -29.58
C VAL A 262 -4.80 -51.76 -30.03
N GLY A 263 -3.88 -52.54 -29.47
CA GLY A 263 -3.85 -54.00 -29.64
C GLY A 263 -5.05 -54.65 -28.96
N LEU A 264 -6.00 -55.15 -29.74
CA LEU A 264 -7.09 -56.00 -29.26
C LEU A 264 -6.57 -57.43 -29.09
N GLY A 265 -6.42 -57.86 -27.83
CA GLY A 265 -6.19 -59.26 -27.49
C GLY A 265 -7.40 -60.11 -27.85
N THR A 266 -7.16 -61.23 -28.54
CA THR A 266 -8.14 -62.26 -28.83
C THR A 266 -8.43 -63.10 -27.58
N PRO A 267 -9.68 -63.45 -27.28
CA PRO A 267 -9.98 -64.45 -26.26
C PRO A 267 -9.83 -65.85 -26.84
N ARG A 268 -9.04 -66.69 -26.15
CA ARG A 268 -9.00 -68.14 -26.36
C ARG A 268 -10.36 -68.77 -26.01
N ARG A 269 -11.00 -69.44 -26.95
CA ARG A 269 -11.44 -70.84 -26.86
C ARG A 269 -11.87 -71.36 -28.21
#